data_AF-A0AAV9NJM8-F1
#
_entry.id   AF-A0AAV9NJM8-F1
#
_cell.length_a   1.000
_cell.length_b   1.000
_cell.length_c   1.000
_cell.angle_alpha   90.00
_cell.angle_beta   90.00
_cell.angle_gamma   90.00
#
_symmetry.space_group_name_H-M   'P 1'
#
loop_
_entity.id
_entity.type
_entity.pdbx_description
1 polymer ?
#
loop_
_entity_poly.entity_id
_entity_poly.type
_entity_poly.pdbx_seq_one_letter_code
_entity_poly.pdbx_strand_id
1 'polypeptide(L)'
;MRKVTTGAAETPVSAQESMMIPIEDESSVEASPRYRSESLAIHSQQRLEEEAQSLESQPITSQDIRKNQQIPRINRGVGHTAIGDCGDPSSQLPGHTNYPIPANKFVHRATHFYLKYYSPVATQRPHHYGVGQDSKLLKDYIPYILSDKMIFCAMVAMSSTAINIAATGDRARTPETLGFYQYAVSLLRQRLAAEGNQPSDAVIVTLSSLCGCDAMSTNYEVLDLHTRAIKRVVALRGGPDRLGFDGYLKMIVTGSQTFYNARHSNILDNEGLFPKIGKLTFPVHPFDPSLCKAISKLPPGISEMCLSGLLSHQIMSLVGRITRWSRNMIEAFKEADMYRLHRLSTNSANVTLCGEFLHREDVSLTEQLLVLALICFCYSLDATRAMFWITNAYLQIRCRHLNNSHIEVTASTESHMAWIGATLVATFELDSPAFLLGVSLTNARKKSIDWQANVRLCEQYFWNDALSLKLAAKIEYLTGRRAPIET
;
A
#
# COMPACT_ATOMS: atom_id res chain seq x y z
N MET A 1 78.91 1.97 24.48
CA MET A 1 79.69 1.01 25.30
C MET A 1 78.72 0.25 26.19
N ARG A 2 78.97 -1.07 26.33
CA ARG A 2 78.24 -2.12 27.07
C ARG A 2 77.06 -2.81 26.41
N LYS A 3 77.10 -4.13 26.60
CA LYS A 3 76.63 -5.29 25.85
C LYS A 3 75.49 -6.00 26.62
N VAL A 4 74.53 -6.57 25.87
CA VAL A 4 74.03 -7.97 25.90
C VAL A 4 73.39 -8.44 27.21
N THR A 5 72.13 -8.92 27.24
CA THR A 5 71.76 -10.32 26.92
C THR A 5 70.29 -10.52 26.52
N THR A 6 70.11 -11.59 25.76
CA THR A 6 68.93 -12.23 25.13
C THR A 6 68.01 -13.00 26.10
N GLY A 7 66.75 -13.22 25.71
CA GLY A 7 65.93 -14.35 26.20
C GLY A 7 64.51 -14.40 25.61
N ALA A 8 64.31 -15.36 24.67
CA ALA A 8 63.15 -16.23 24.34
C ALA A 8 61.71 -15.78 24.72
N ALA A 9 60.77 -15.59 23.78
CA ALA A 9 60.02 -16.57 22.96
C ALA A 9 58.86 -17.28 23.71
N GLU A 10 57.64 -16.74 23.60
CA GLU A 10 56.38 -17.47 23.78
C GLU A 10 55.34 -17.01 22.73
N THR A 11 54.81 -17.98 22.00
CA THR A 11 53.71 -17.89 21.02
C THR A 11 52.34 -17.80 21.72
N PRO A 12 51.41 -16.94 21.28
CA PRO A 12 50.00 -17.06 21.68
C PRO A 12 49.22 -17.93 20.70
N VAL A 13 48.57 -18.95 21.27
CA VAL A 13 47.62 -19.87 20.65
C VAL A 13 46.35 -19.12 20.23
N SER A 14 45.90 -19.38 19.00
CA SER A 14 44.64 -18.90 18.44
C SER A 14 43.44 -19.67 19.04
N ALA A 15 42.45 -18.96 19.57
CA ALA A 15 41.12 -19.50 19.79
C ALA A 15 40.16 -18.84 18.77
N GLN A 16 39.88 -19.56 17.68
CA GLN A 16 38.72 -19.32 16.83
C GLN A 16 37.57 -20.18 17.36
N GLU A 17 36.60 -19.55 18.04
CA GLU A 17 35.32 -20.19 18.33
C GLU A 17 34.49 -20.21 17.04
N SER A 18 34.43 -21.39 16.43
CA SER A 18 33.52 -21.74 15.34
C SER A 18 32.13 -21.99 15.92
N MET A 19 31.23 -21.03 15.77
CA MET A 19 29.82 -21.16 16.13
C MET A 19 29.08 -21.88 15.00
N MET A 20 28.98 -23.20 15.14
CA MET A 20 28.29 -24.12 14.25
C MET A 20 26.78 -24.04 14.50
N ILE A 21 26.00 -23.55 13.53
CA ILE A 21 24.53 -23.57 13.55
C ILE A 21 24.10 -24.96 13.02
N PRO A 22 23.29 -25.75 13.76
CA PRO A 22 22.84 -27.03 13.28
C PRO A 22 21.78 -26.86 12.18
N ILE A 23 21.99 -27.57 11.07
CA ILE A 23 21.02 -27.78 10.01
C ILE A 23 20.13 -28.94 10.50
N GLU A 24 18.87 -28.65 10.81
CA GLU A 24 17.86 -29.69 11.07
C GLU A 24 17.37 -30.26 9.74
N ASP A 25 17.45 -31.59 9.67
CA ASP A 25 17.10 -32.45 8.54
C ASP A 25 15.61 -32.83 8.66
N GLU A 26 14.74 -32.13 7.92
CA GLU A 26 13.32 -32.48 7.81
C GLU A 26 13.12 -33.53 6.69
N SER A 27 13.38 -34.80 7.03
CA SER A 27 12.99 -35.94 6.19
C SER A 27 12.10 -36.92 6.97
N SER A 28 10.82 -36.61 7.14
CA SER A 28 9.73 -37.60 7.25
C SER A 28 8.40 -36.93 7.62
N VAL A 29 7.50 -36.73 6.66
CA VAL A 29 6.06 -36.63 6.95
C VAL A 29 5.28 -37.40 5.89
N GLU A 30 4.39 -38.23 6.42
CA GLU A 30 3.61 -39.29 5.79
C GLU A 30 2.66 -38.80 4.69
N ALA A 31 2.43 -39.68 3.71
CA ALA A 31 1.42 -39.53 2.67
C ALA A 31 0.01 -39.59 3.25
N SER A 32 -0.85 -38.65 2.87
CA SER A 32 -2.29 -38.66 3.17
C SER A 32 -3.11 -38.48 1.87
N PRO A 33 -4.26 -39.17 1.71
CA PRO A 33 -4.83 -39.47 0.40
C PRO A 33 -5.74 -38.35 -0.13
N ARG A 34 -5.38 -37.79 -1.29
CA ARG A 34 -6.29 -36.99 -2.14
C ARG A 34 -6.86 -37.89 -3.23
N TYR A 35 -8.10 -38.36 -3.07
CA TYR A 35 -8.99 -38.72 -4.18
C TYR A 35 -10.40 -38.96 -3.61
N ARG A 36 -11.19 -37.89 -3.44
CA ARG A 36 -12.67 -37.89 -3.33
C ARG A 36 -13.16 -36.44 -3.07
N SER A 37 -13.12 -35.57 -4.07
CA SER A 37 -13.80 -34.27 -3.99
C SER A 37 -14.32 -33.70 -5.31
N GLU A 38 -14.03 -34.32 -6.45
CA GLU A 38 -14.49 -33.80 -7.75
C GLU A 38 -15.94 -34.17 -8.11
N SER A 39 -16.55 -35.14 -7.44
CA SER A 39 -17.93 -35.58 -7.74
C SER A 39 -19.04 -34.75 -7.07
N LEU A 40 -18.71 -33.91 -6.07
CA LEU A 40 -19.70 -33.10 -5.35
C LEU A 40 -19.85 -31.68 -5.92
N ALA A 41 -18.86 -31.19 -6.67
CA ALA A 41 -18.89 -29.85 -7.27
C ALA A 41 -19.83 -29.74 -8.49
N ILE A 42 -20.05 -30.85 -9.21
CA ILE A 42 -20.88 -30.85 -10.42
C ILE A 42 -22.38 -30.79 -10.09
N HIS A 43 -22.82 -31.35 -8.95
CA HIS A 43 -24.23 -31.30 -8.54
C HIS A 43 -24.65 -29.98 -7.86
N SER A 44 -23.72 -29.23 -7.26
CA SER A 44 -24.03 -27.90 -6.71
C SER A 44 -24.21 -26.83 -7.79
N GLN A 45 -23.55 -26.98 -8.95
CA GLN A 45 -23.58 -25.99 -10.02
C GLN A 45 -24.87 -26.07 -10.86
N GLN A 46 -25.41 -27.28 -11.08
CA GLN A 46 -26.70 -27.46 -11.75
C GLN A 46 -27.89 -26.93 -10.93
N ARG A 47 -27.81 -26.97 -9.59
CA ARG A 47 -28.90 -26.49 -8.72
C ARG A 47 -29.01 -24.96 -8.67
N LEU A 48 -27.88 -24.26 -8.85
CA LEU A 48 -27.84 -22.79 -8.88
C LEU A 48 -28.28 -22.23 -10.24
N GLU A 49 -28.10 -22.97 -11.33
CA GLU A 49 -28.61 -22.59 -12.65
C GLU A 49 -30.14 -22.76 -12.77
N GLU A 50 -30.73 -23.74 -12.09
CA GLU A 50 -32.19 -23.92 -12.03
C GLU A 50 -32.89 -22.84 -11.17
N GLU A 51 -32.28 -22.38 -10.07
CA GLU A 51 -32.82 -21.27 -9.27
C GLU A 51 -32.72 -19.92 -9.99
N ALA A 52 -31.67 -19.69 -10.77
CA ALA A 52 -31.47 -18.47 -11.55
C ALA A 52 -32.49 -18.29 -12.68
N GLN A 53 -33.01 -19.39 -13.26
CA GLN A 53 -34.05 -19.34 -14.29
C GLN A 53 -35.46 -19.11 -13.72
N SER A 54 -35.66 -19.23 -12.40
CA SER A 54 -36.99 -19.07 -11.77
C SER A 54 -37.32 -17.63 -11.33
N LEU A 55 -36.36 -16.70 -11.39
CA LEU A 55 -36.50 -15.34 -10.85
C LEU A 55 -36.74 -14.24 -11.90
N GLU A 56 -36.78 -14.57 -13.19
CA GLU A 56 -37.16 -13.62 -14.25
C GLU A 56 -38.67 -13.62 -14.50
N SER A 57 -39.45 -13.02 -13.59
CA SER A 57 -40.77 -12.46 -13.94
C SER A 57 -41.36 -11.65 -12.79
N GLN A 58 -41.05 -10.35 -12.74
CA GLN A 58 -42.00 -9.32 -12.30
C GLN A 58 -41.47 -7.90 -12.54
N PRO A 59 -42.23 -7.01 -13.22
CA PRO A 59 -41.85 -5.61 -13.37
C PRO A 59 -42.42 -4.77 -12.21
N ILE A 60 -41.55 -4.04 -11.50
CA ILE A 60 -41.97 -3.02 -10.54
C ILE A 60 -41.74 -1.63 -11.16
N THR A 61 -42.84 -0.91 -11.32
CA THR A 61 -42.92 0.45 -11.86
C THR A 61 -42.36 1.48 -10.89
N SER A 62 -41.47 2.35 -11.39
CA SER A 62 -40.84 3.44 -10.65
C SER A 62 -41.62 4.75 -10.83
N GLN A 63 -42.46 5.11 -9.87
CA GLN A 63 -42.89 6.49 -9.65
C GLN A 63 -43.02 6.73 -8.13
N ASP A 64 -42.67 7.94 -7.70
CA ASP A 64 -42.77 8.49 -6.33
C ASP A 64 -41.63 8.26 -5.34
N ILE A 65 -40.42 8.80 -5.62
CA ILE A 65 -39.63 9.55 -4.60
C ILE A 65 -38.78 10.63 -5.29
N ARG A 66 -39.38 11.78 -5.62
CA ARG A 66 -38.64 13.04 -5.83
C ARG A 66 -39.49 14.21 -5.37
N LYS A 67 -39.31 14.64 -4.13
CA LYS A 67 -39.54 16.03 -3.71
C LYS A 67 -38.84 16.29 -2.37
N ASN A 68 -38.11 17.41 -2.36
CA ASN A 68 -37.57 18.14 -1.21
C ASN A 68 -36.35 17.55 -0.49
N GLN A 69 -35.17 18.04 -0.88
CA GLN A 69 -34.18 18.61 0.04
C GLN A 69 -33.20 19.48 -0.76
N GLN A 70 -33.38 20.80 -0.71
CA GLN A 70 -32.36 21.77 -1.10
C GLN A 70 -31.35 21.86 0.05
N ILE A 71 -30.10 21.45 -0.19
CA ILE A 71 -28.98 21.54 0.75
C ILE A 71 -27.93 22.49 0.15
N PRO A 72 -27.25 23.32 0.97
CA PRO A 72 -26.38 24.38 0.47
C PRO A 72 -25.18 23.82 -0.29
N ARG A 73 -25.00 24.24 -1.54
CA ARG A 73 -23.76 24.06 -2.29
C ARG A 73 -22.68 24.91 -1.63
N ILE A 74 -21.64 24.27 -1.09
CA ILE A 74 -20.40 24.95 -0.70
C ILE A 74 -19.70 25.37 -2.00
N ASN A 75 -19.83 26.65 -2.36
CA ASN A 75 -19.03 27.26 -3.41
C ASN A 75 -17.55 27.24 -2.98
N ARG A 76 -16.73 26.47 -3.70
CA ARG A 76 -15.28 26.46 -3.57
C ARG A 76 -14.72 27.79 -4.08
N GLY A 77 -14.53 28.73 -3.18
CA GLY A 77 -13.70 29.92 -3.38
C GLY A 77 -12.29 29.68 -2.86
N VAL A 78 -11.51 28.84 -3.56
CA VAL A 78 -10.06 28.76 -3.42
C VAL A 78 -9.52 28.74 -4.85
N GLY A 79 -8.56 29.62 -5.13
CA GLY A 79 -8.07 29.96 -6.46
C GLY A 79 -7.89 28.74 -7.37
N HIS A 80 -8.48 28.83 -8.56
CA HIS A 80 -8.31 27.88 -9.65
C HIS A 80 -6.83 27.73 -10.02
N THR A 81 -6.18 26.70 -9.50
CA THR A 81 -5.10 25.94 -10.14
C THR A 81 -4.97 24.62 -9.38
N ALA A 82 -4.89 23.51 -10.10
CA ALA A 82 -5.00 22.14 -9.62
C ALA A 82 -6.44 21.63 -9.41
N ILE A 83 -6.63 20.33 -9.68
CA ILE A 83 -7.86 19.52 -9.59
C ILE A 83 -8.65 19.47 -10.91
N GLY A 84 -8.33 18.45 -11.70
CA GLY A 84 -9.05 18.03 -12.90
C GLY A 84 -8.13 17.49 -13.99
N ASP A 85 -6.88 17.96 -14.03
CA ASP A 85 -6.05 17.70 -15.19
C ASP A 85 -5.28 16.36 -15.10
N CYS A 86 -5.94 15.28 -15.52
CA CYS A 86 -5.31 14.01 -15.88
C CYS A 86 -4.54 14.08 -17.21
N GLY A 87 -4.24 15.28 -17.71
CA GLY A 87 -3.67 15.59 -19.01
C GLY A 87 -4.77 16.08 -19.93
N ASP A 88 -4.82 17.39 -20.18
CA ASP A 88 -5.63 18.00 -21.21
C ASP A 88 -5.15 17.39 -22.53
N PRO A 89 -6.03 16.70 -23.29
CA PRO A 89 -5.67 16.16 -24.59
C PRO A 89 -5.16 17.24 -25.57
N SER A 90 -5.34 18.51 -25.23
CA SER A 90 -5.04 19.71 -26.01
C SER A 90 -3.66 20.31 -25.71
N SER A 91 -2.95 19.90 -24.65
CA SER A 91 -1.58 20.39 -24.42
C SER A 91 -0.70 19.86 -25.54
N GLN A 92 -0.17 20.76 -26.39
CA GLN A 92 0.65 20.41 -27.54
C GLN A 92 1.77 19.44 -27.14
N LEU A 93 1.67 18.22 -27.68
CA LEU A 93 2.63 17.15 -27.47
C LEU A 93 4.01 17.60 -27.96
N PRO A 94 5.07 17.48 -27.15
CA PRO A 94 6.43 17.69 -27.64
C PRO A 94 6.67 16.74 -28.82
N GLY A 95 6.80 17.29 -30.03
CA GLY A 95 7.16 16.54 -31.22
C GLY A 95 8.51 15.89 -30.99
N HIS A 96 8.55 14.56 -31.05
CA HIS A 96 9.73 13.69 -30.86
C HIS A 96 10.11 13.38 -29.41
N THR A 97 9.26 12.64 -28.71
CA THR A 97 9.72 11.83 -27.57
C THR A 97 10.44 10.58 -28.10
N ASN A 98 11.72 10.40 -27.76
CA ASN A 98 12.52 9.21 -28.10
C ASN A 98 12.12 7.99 -27.24
N TYR A 99 10.85 7.58 -27.30
CA TYR A 99 10.41 6.34 -26.65
C TYR A 99 10.88 5.11 -27.45
N PRO A 100 11.10 3.96 -26.80
CA PRO A 100 11.59 2.74 -27.43
C PRO A 100 10.49 1.99 -28.21
N ILE A 101 9.31 2.62 -28.35
CA ILE A 101 8.14 2.14 -29.08
C ILE A 101 7.45 3.32 -29.77
N PRO A 102 6.60 3.08 -30.80
CA PRO A 102 5.77 4.12 -31.39
C PRO A 102 4.91 4.82 -30.34
N ALA A 103 5.04 6.14 -30.26
CA ALA A 103 4.29 6.95 -29.30
C ALA A 103 2.86 7.20 -29.82
N ASN A 104 1.88 7.06 -28.93
CA ASN A 104 0.49 7.45 -29.16
C ASN A 104 -0.08 8.13 -27.90
N LYS A 105 -1.29 8.69 -27.97
CA LYS A 105 -1.91 9.41 -26.83
C LYS A 105 -1.94 8.57 -25.55
N PHE A 106 -2.19 7.27 -25.66
CA PHE A 106 -2.21 6.35 -24.52
C PHE A 106 -0.82 6.22 -23.87
N VAL A 107 0.22 5.99 -24.67
CA VAL A 107 1.62 5.89 -24.20
C VAL A 107 2.07 7.21 -23.55
N HIS A 108 1.75 8.35 -24.17
CA HIS A 108 2.08 9.67 -23.60
C HIS A 108 1.40 9.90 -22.25
N ARG A 109 0.10 9.58 -22.13
CA ARG A 109 -0.64 9.75 -20.88
C ARG A 109 -0.07 8.86 -19.77
N ALA A 110 0.20 7.59 -20.06
CA ALA A 110 0.79 6.65 -19.11
C ALA A 110 2.18 7.11 -18.66
N THR A 111 3.02 7.51 -19.60
CA THR A 111 4.39 7.99 -19.31
C THR A 111 4.37 9.28 -18.49
N HIS A 112 3.52 10.25 -18.87
CA HIS A 112 3.37 11.50 -18.11
C HIS A 112 2.89 11.24 -16.68
N PHE A 113 1.92 10.34 -16.50
CA PHE A 113 1.47 9.95 -15.16
C PHE A 113 2.60 9.31 -14.35
N TYR A 114 3.36 8.41 -14.97
CA TYR A 114 4.48 7.76 -14.31
C TYR A 114 5.49 8.78 -13.80
N LEU A 115 5.95 9.67 -14.68
CA LEU A 115 6.97 10.68 -14.38
C LEU A 115 6.51 11.72 -13.36
N LYS A 116 5.28 12.19 -13.48
CA LYS A 116 4.77 13.30 -12.67
C LYS A 116 4.23 12.85 -11.32
N TYR A 117 3.59 11.69 -11.25
CA TYR A 117 2.81 11.31 -10.08
C TYR A 117 3.25 9.99 -9.44
N TYR A 118 3.73 9.01 -10.21
CA TYR A 118 4.06 7.69 -9.66
C TYR A 118 5.51 7.60 -9.19
N SER A 119 6.48 7.86 -10.06
CA SER A 119 7.90 7.67 -9.75
C SER A 119 8.38 8.56 -8.60
N PRO A 120 7.95 9.83 -8.43
CA PRO A 120 8.46 10.64 -7.34
C PRO A 120 8.11 10.11 -5.95
N VAL A 121 7.00 9.36 -5.83
CA VAL A 121 6.52 8.79 -4.57
C VAL A 121 6.93 7.32 -4.39
N ALA A 122 7.04 6.57 -5.49
CA ALA A 122 7.33 5.14 -5.47
C ALA A 122 8.84 4.83 -5.58
N THR A 123 9.61 5.72 -6.20
CA THR A 123 11.06 5.56 -6.45
C THR A 123 11.85 6.43 -5.48
N GLN A 124 11.90 5.97 -4.22
CA GLN A 124 12.68 6.61 -3.17
C GLN A 124 13.32 5.57 -2.27
N ARG A 125 14.57 5.80 -1.86
CA ARG A 125 15.23 4.97 -0.84
C ARG A 125 14.72 5.34 0.56
N PRO A 126 14.78 4.42 1.56
CA PRO A 126 14.12 4.63 2.84
C PRO A 126 14.53 5.90 3.60
N HIS A 127 15.75 6.38 3.39
CA HIS A 127 16.29 7.59 4.01
C HIS A 127 15.77 8.91 3.40
N HIS A 128 15.09 8.88 2.24
CA HIS A 128 14.47 10.07 1.63
C HIS A 128 13.02 10.29 2.07
N TYR A 129 12.39 9.31 2.73
CA TYR A 129 11.03 9.45 3.22
C TYR A 129 10.94 10.53 4.31
N GLY A 130 9.99 11.47 4.16
CA GLY A 130 9.84 12.63 5.05
C GLY A 130 10.71 13.83 4.65
N VAL A 131 11.58 13.68 3.64
CA VAL A 131 12.56 14.69 3.21
C VAL A 131 12.24 15.20 1.80
N GLY A 132 11.70 14.33 0.94
CA GLY A 132 11.29 14.67 -0.41
C GLY A 132 11.63 13.57 -1.42
N GLN A 133 11.74 13.97 -2.68
CA GLN A 133 12.05 13.06 -3.78
C GLN A 133 13.53 12.64 -3.76
N ASP A 134 13.83 11.40 -4.14
CA ASP A 134 15.20 10.91 -4.32
C ASP A 134 15.72 11.33 -5.72
N SER A 135 16.00 12.63 -5.90
CA SER A 135 16.35 13.19 -7.21
C SER A 135 17.60 12.55 -7.81
N LYS A 136 18.54 12.06 -6.99
CA LYS A 136 19.72 11.32 -7.46
C LYS A 136 19.30 10.00 -8.10
N LEU A 137 18.52 9.19 -7.39
CA LEU A 137 18.01 7.93 -7.93
C LEU A 137 17.15 8.14 -9.18
N LEU A 138 16.25 9.13 -9.16
CA LEU A 138 15.36 9.41 -10.29
C LEU A 138 16.15 9.78 -11.56
N LYS A 139 17.26 10.53 -11.45
CA LYS A 139 18.13 10.89 -12.58
C LYS A 139 18.73 9.68 -13.29
N ASP A 140 19.02 8.61 -12.56
CA ASP A 140 19.62 7.40 -13.14
C ASP A 140 18.55 6.38 -13.56
N TYR A 141 17.51 6.21 -12.73
CA TYR A 141 16.50 5.17 -12.89
C TYR A 141 15.46 5.49 -13.98
N ILE A 142 15.07 6.76 -14.12
CA ILE A 142 14.09 7.15 -15.13
C ILE A 142 14.63 6.95 -16.56
N PRO A 143 15.83 7.45 -16.93
CA PRO A 143 16.38 7.16 -18.25
C PRO A 143 16.54 5.66 -18.53
N TYR A 144 16.89 4.87 -17.51
CA TYR A 144 16.98 3.42 -17.64
C TYR A 144 15.64 2.80 -18.08
N ILE A 145 14.55 3.13 -17.40
CA ILE A 145 13.18 2.70 -17.76
C ILE A 145 12.79 3.17 -19.15
N LEU A 146 13.08 4.43 -19.49
CA LEU A 146 12.67 5.03 -20.76
C LEU A 146 13.51 4.52 -21.94
N SER A 147 14.68 3.94 -21.71
CA SER A 147 15.57 3.46 -22.76
C SER A 147 15.32 2.00 -23.16
N ASP A 148 14.84 1.16 -22.25
CA ASP A 148 14.63 -0.26 -22.52
C ASP A 148 13.17 -0.56 -22.87
N LYS A 149 12.97 -1.13 -24.07
CA LYS A 149 11.64 -1.43 -24.62
C LYS A 149 10.78 -2.33 -23.72
N MET A 150 11.38 -3.36 -23.10
CA MET A 150 10.67 -4.31 -22.26
C MET A 150 10.23 -3.66 -20.95
N ILE A 151 11.13 -2.88 -20.33
CA ILE A 151 10.81 -2.12 -19.12
C ILE A 151 9.74 -1.08 -19.40
N PHE A 152 9.90 -0.30 -20.48
CA PHE A 152 8.98 0.76 -20.86
C PHE A 152 7.55 0.24 -21.07
N CYS A 153 7.37 -0.87 -21.79
CA CYS A 153 6.05 -1.47 -21.98
C CYS A 153 5.39 -1.90 -20.65
N ALA A 154 6.16 -2.49 -19.73
CA ALA A 154 5.63 -2.88 -18.41
C ALA A 154 5.25 -1.64 -17.56
N MET A 155 6.07 -0.58 -17.64
CA MET A 155 5.78 0.70 -16.99
C MET A 155 4.50 1.33 -17.54
N VAL A 156 4.29 1.32 -18.86
CA VAL A 156 3.08 1.83 -19.50
C VAL A 156 1.84 1.07 -19.03
N ALA A 157 1.89 -0.27 -18.99
CA ALA A 157 0.79 -1.09 -18.49
C ALA A 157 0.46 -0.78 -17.03
N MET A 158 1.48 -0.78 -16.16
CA MET A 158 1.32 -0.47 -14.73
C MET A 158 0.74 0.94 -14.51
N SER A 159 1.28 1.94 -15.20
CA SER A 159 0.86 3.34 -15.05
C SER A 159 -0.55 3.56 -15.59
N SER A 160 -0.93 2.87 -16.66
CA SER A 160 -2.31 2.90 -17.17
C SER A 160 -3.31 2.32 -16.16
N THR A 161 -2.98 1.18 -15.54
CA THR A 161 -3.79 0.63 -14.43
C THR A 161 -3.94 1.65 -13.29
N ALA A 162 -2.83 2.28 -12.88
CA ALA A 162 -2.84 3.30 -11.85
C ALA A 162 -3.69 4.52 -12.21
N ILE A 163 -3.65 4.97 -13.47
CA ILE A 163 -4.49 6.06 -13.98
C ILE A 163 -5.97 5.69 -13.88
N ASN A 164 -6.35 4.48 -14.29
CA ASN A 164 -7.75 4.06 -14.24
C ASN A 164 -8.26 4.10 -12.79
N ILE A 165 -7.53 3.47 -11.86
CA ILE A 165 -7.89 3.46 -10.44
C ILE A 165 -7.97 4.89 -9.88
N ALA A 166 -6.99 5.75 -10.19
CA ALA A 166 -6.98 7.13 -9.71
C ALA A 166 -8.17 7.96 -10.25
N ALA A 167 -8.64 7.67 -11.46
CA ALA A 167 -9.71 8.42 -12.10
C ALA A 167 -11.10 7.91 -11.70
N THR A 168 -11.31 6.60 -11.72
CA THR A 168 -12.64 5.97 -11.62
C THR A 168 -12.77 5.05 -10.41
N GLY A 169 -11.67 4.65 -9.78
CA GLY A 169 -11.64 3.61 -8.76
C GLY A 169 -11.67 2.20 -9.35
N ASP A 170 -11.81 2.06 -10.67
CA ASP A 170 -11.87 0.79 -11.38
C ASP A 170 -10.46 0.18 -11.53
N ARG A 171 -10.39 -1.11 -11.26
CA ARG A 171 -9.16 -1.93 -11.26
C ARG A 171 -9.03 -2.78 -12.52
N ALA A 172 -10.09 -2.87 -13.31
CA ALA A 172 -10.08 -3.60 -14.57
C ALA A 172 -9.04 -3.01 -15.52
N ARG A 173 -8.41 -3.89 -16.30
CA ARG A 173 -7.45 -3.50 -17.32
C ARG A 173 -8.22 -3.17 -18.58
N THR A 174 -7.97 -1.99 -19.15
CA THR A 174 -8.43 -1.68 -20.50
C THR A 174 -7.76 -2.61 -21.52
N PRO A 175 -8.36 -2.83 -22.70
CA PRO A 175 -7.74 -3.63 -23.76
C PRO A 175 -6.32 -3.17 -24.11
N GLU A 176 -6.06 -1.86 -24.16
CA GLU A 176 -4.73 -1.30 -24.42
C GLU A 176 -3.75 -1.61 -23.28
N THR A 177 -4.21 -1.48 -22.03
CA THR A 177 -3.41 -1.82 -20.84
C THR A 177 -3.00 -3.29 -20.87
N LEU A 178 -3.95 -4.19 -21.18
CA LEU A 178 -3.69 -5.61 -21.33
C LEU A 178 -2.73 -5.90 -22.51
N GLY A 179 -2.88 -5.19 -23.63
CA GLY A 179 -1.97 -5.31 -24.78
C GLY A 179 -0.52 -4.98 -24.42
N PHE A 180 -0.27 -3.88 -23.72
CA PHE A 180 1.07 -3.52 -23.23
C PHE A 180 1.60 -4.52 -22.20
N TYR A 181 0.75 -5.00 -21.29
CA TYR A 181 1.10 -6.02 -20.30
C TYR A 181 1.57 -7.31 -20.99
N GLN A 182 0.77 -7.84 -21.94
CA GLN A 182 1.10 -9.06 -22.69
C GLN A 182 2.35 -8.87 -23.55
N TYR A 183 2.53 -7.68 -24.15
CA TYR A 183 3.71 -7.39 -24.94
C TYR A 183 4.98 -7.36 -24.09
N ALA A 184 4.93 -6.75 -22.91
CA ALA A 184 6.03 -6.77 -21.94
C ALA A 184 6.38 -8.19 -21.49
N VAL A 185 5.39 -9.05 -21.22
CA VAL A 185 5.60 -10.47 -20.88
C VAL A 185 6.26 -11.23 -22.04
N SER A 186 5.87 -10.96 -23.28
CA SER A 186 6.48 -11.56 -24.46
C SER A 186 7.97 -11.18 -24.59
N LEU A 187 8.28 -9.88 -24.47
CA LEU A 187 9.67 -9.39 -24.48
C LEU A 187 10.50 -9.96 -23.33
N LEU A 188 9.90 -10.10 -22.14
CA LEU A 188 10.53 -10.71 -20.98
C LEU A 188 10.91 -12.17 -21.23
N ARG A 189 10.00 -12.96 -21.82
CA ARG A 189 10.30 -14.36 -22.19
C ARG A 189 11.44 -14.45 -23.19
N GLN A 190 11.44 -13.58 -24.22
CA GLN A 190 12.52 -13.52 -25.22
C GLN A 190 13.86 -13.18 -24.57
N ARG A 191 13.89 -12.17 -23.69
CA ARG A 191 15.11 -11.76 -23.00
C ARG A 191 15.63 -12.83 -22.05
N LEU A 192 14.76 -13.48 -21.28
CA LEU A 192 15.16 -14.60 -20.41
C LEU A 192 15.73 -15.79 -21.21
N ALA A 193 15.17 -16.07 -22.39
CA ALA A 193 15.72 -17.10 -23.28
C ALA A 193 17.11 -16.74 -23.84
N ALA A 194 17.36 -15.45 -24.09
CA ALA A 194 18.63 -14.96 -24.62
C ALA A 194 19.73 -14.79 -23.55
N GLU A 195 19.39 -14.27 -22.37
CA GLU A 195 20.34 -14.00 -21.27
C GLU A 195 20.73 -15.27 -20.49
N GLY A 196 19.96 -16.35 -20.63
CA GLY A 196 20.23 -17.64 -19.98
C GLY A 196 20.37 -17.50 -18.45
N ASN A 197 21.53 -17.86 -17.91
CA ASN A 197 21.81 -17.83 -16.47
C ASN A 197 22.33 -16.47 -15.95
N GLN A 198 22.40 -15.44 -16.79
CA GLN A 198 22.90 -14.10 -16.42
C GLN A 198 21.84 -13.02 -16.65
N PRO A 199 20.69 -13.06 -15.94
CA PRO A 199 19.65 -12.07 -16.13
C PRO A 199 20.14 -10.65 -15.77
N SER A 200 19.64 -9.64 -16.48
CA SER A 200 19.96 -8.23 -16.23
C SER A 200 19.04 -7.58 -15.19
N ASP A 201 19.41 -6.41 -14.66
CA ASP A 201 18.54 -5.62 -13.78
C ASP A 201 17.22 -5.23 -14.48
N ALA A 202 17.21 -5.16 -15.81
CA ALA A 202 16.03 -4.89 -16.62
C ALA A 202 14.93 -5.93 -16.39
N VAL A 203 15.32 -7.21 -16.25
CA VAL A 203 14.39 -8.32 -15.95
C VAL A 203 13.69 -8.08 -14.61
N ILE A 204 14.45 -7.66 -13.58
CA ILE A 204 13.92 -7.39 -12.24
C ILE A 204 12.97 -6.19 -12.27
N VAL A 205 13.35 -5.11 -12.95
CA VAL A 205 12.52 -3.90 -13.08
C VAL A 205 11.22 -4.19 -13.83
N THR A 206 11.28 -4.95 -14.93
CA THR A 206 10.09 -5.39 -15.67
C THR A 206 9.18 -6.25 -14.80
N LEU A 207 9.71 -7.28 -14.15
CA LEU A 207 8.92 -8.14 -13.24
C LEU A 207 8.28 -7.33 -12.12
N SER A 208 9.01 -6.37 -11.53
CA SER A 208 8.49 -5.51 -10.47
C SER A 208 7.36 -4.60 -10.96
N SER A 209 7.46 -4.11 -12.20
CA SER A 209 6.40 -3.32 -12.83
C SER A 209 5.15 -4.15 -13.12
N LEU A 210 5.33 -5.40 -13.57
CA LEU A 210 4.24 -6.35 -13.75
C LEU A 210 3.57 -6.70 -12.41
N CYS A 211 4.37 -6.97 -11.35
CA CYS A 211 3.86 -7.13 -9.99
C CYS A 211 2.99 -5.95 -9.57
N GLY A 212 3.43 -4.70 -9.80
CA GLY A 212 2.62 -3.52 -9.49
C GLY A 212 1.27 -3.52 -10.23
N CYS A 213 1.28 -3.88 -11.51
CA CYS A 213 0.05 -4.00 -12.31
C CYS A 213 -0.88 -5.12 -11.80
N ASP A 214 -0.35 -6.27 -11.41
CA ASP A 214 -1.12 -7.40 -10.87
C ASP A 214 -1.67 -7.13 -9.47
N ALA A 215 -0.88 -6.50 -8.60
CA ALA A 215 -1.33 -6.09 -7.27
C ALA A 215 -2.49 -5.09 -7.34
N MET A 216 -2.39 -4.08 -8.21
CA MET A 216 -3.43 -3.07 -8.39
C MET A 216 -4.74 -3.66 -8.97
N SER A 217 -4.61 -4.59 -9.91
CA SER A 217 -5.73 -5.32 -10.53
C SER A 217 -6.19 -6.54 -9.73
N THR A 218 -5.75 -6.70 -8.47
CA THR A 218 -6.12 -7.84 -7.58
C THR A 218 -5.83 -9.23 -8.17
N ASN A 219 -4.95 -9.34 -9.16
CA ASN A 219 -4.58 -10.61 -9.77
C ASN A 219 -3.41 -11.25 -8.99
N TYR A 220 -3.72 -11.68 -7.78
CA TYR A 220 -2.67 -12.09 -6.85
C TYR A 220 -1.99 -13.41 -7.20
N GLU A 221 -2.66 -14.31 -7.92
CA GLU A 221 -2.04 -15.55 -8.40
C GLU A 221 -0.87 -15.25 -9.36
N VAL A 222 -1.08 -14.30 -10.27
CA VAL A 222 -0.04 -13.86 -11.21
C VAL A 222 1.03 -13.02 -10.51
N LEU A 223 0.65 -12.18 -9.53
CA LEU A 223 1.60 -11.48 -8.68
C LEU A 223 2.54 -12.45 -7.94
N ASP A 224 1.99 -13.53 -7.40
CA ASP A 224 2.76 -14.58 -6.70
C ASP A 224 3.71 -15.32 -7.65
N LEU A 225 3.31 -15.50 -8.91
CA LEU A 225 4.18 -16.03 -9.96
C LEU A 225 5.37 -15.10 -10.23
N HIS A 226 5.11 -13.81 -10.48
CA HIS A 226 6.18 -12.84 -10.75
C HIS A 226 7.11 -12.65 -9.56
N THR A 227 6.58 -12.66 -8.34
CA THR A 227 7.41 -12.51 -7.13
C THR A 227 8.36 -13.70 -6.96
N ARG A 228 7.89 -14.92 -7.23
CA ARG A 228 8.78 -16.10 -7.26
C ARG A 228 9.80 -16.02 -8.39
N ALA A 229 9.42 -15.49 -9.56
CA ALA A 229 10.35 -15.25 -10.65
C ALA A 229 11.45 -14.24 -10.27
N ILE A 230 11.09 -13.14 -9.58
CA ILE A 230 12.05 -12.17 -9.02
C ILE A 230 13.03 -12.88 -8.09
N LYS A 231 12.53 -13.69 -7.12
CA LYS A 231 13.39 -14.45 -6.20
C LYS A 231 14.41 -15.31 -6.94
N ARG A 232 13.99 -16.00 -8.01
CA ARG A 232 14.88 -16.82 -8.84
C ARG A 232 15.91 -15.99 -9.60
N VAL A 233 15.50 -14.90 -10.21
CA VAL A 233 16.41 -13.97 -10.93
C VAL A 233 17.45 -13.38 -9.99
N VAL A 234 17.05 -12.97 -8.78
CA VAL A 234 17.99 -12.46 -7.75
C VAL A 234 18.99 -13.53 -7.30
N ALA A 235 18.57 -14.79 -7.18
CA ALA A 235 19.49 -15.88 -6.87
C ALA A 235 20.54 -16.07 -7.97
N LEU A 236 20.13 -16.03 -9.25
CA LEU A 236 21.06 -16.12 -10.40
C LEU A 236 22.06 -14.96 -10.47
N ARG A 237 21.68 -13.78 -9.94
CA ARG A 237 22.56 -12.61 -9.82
C ARG A 237 23.58 -12.71 -8.69
N GLY A 238 23.52 -13.75 -7.85
CA GLY A 238 24.37 -13.88 -6.67
C GLY A 238 23.85 -13.12 -5.44
N GLY A 239 22.55 -12.86 -5.37
CA GLY A 239 21.88 -12.27 -4.21
C GLY A 239 21.52 -10.78 -4.35
N PRO A 240 20.76 -10.23 -3.39
CA PRO A 240 20.21 -8.88 -3.47
C PRO A 240 21.28 -7.77 -3.43
N ASP A 241 22.46 -8.04 -2.88
CA ASP A 241 23.57 -7.07 -2.82
C ASP A 241 24.28 -6.88 -4.17
N ARG A 242 23.95 -7.68 -5.18
CA ARG A 242 24.49 -7.60 -6.55
C ARG A 242 23.60 -6.83 -7.53
N LEU A 243 22.57 -6.17 -7.02
CA LEU A 243 21.60 -5.43 -7.84
C LEU A 243 22.00 -3.96 -7.95
N GLY A 244 21.65 -3.33 -9.08
CA GLY A 244 22.01 -1.95 -9.38
C GLY A 244 21.24 -0.88 -8.58
N PHE A 245 21.50 0.37 -8.99
CA PHE A 245 20.87 1.59 -8.46
C PHE A 245 21.10 1.83 -6.96
N ASP A 246 22.34 1.62 -6.50
CA ASP A 246 22.77 2.00 -5.14
C ASP A 246 21.85 1.44 -4.04
N GLY A 247 21.56 0.13 -4.14
CA GLY A 247 20.71 -0.60 -3.20
C GLY A 247 19.19 -0.43 -3.41
N TYR A 248 18.75 0.39 -4.36
CA TYR A 248 17.31 0.57 -4.63
C TYR A 248 16.63 -0.72 -5.11
N LEU A 249 17.25 -1.49 -6.01
CA LEU A 249 16.67 -2.75 -6.45
C LEU A 249 16.63 -3.79 -5.32
N LYS A 250 17.64 -3.81 -4.44
CA LYS A 250 17.61 -4.62 -3.21
C LYS A 250 16.37 -4.33 -2.37
N MET A 251 16.03 -3.05 -2.20
CA MET A 251 14.83 -2.64 -1.48
C MET A 251 13.55 -3.14 -2.18
N ILE A 252 13.43 -2.98 -3.50
CA ILE A 252 12.27 -3.47 -4.26
C ILE A 252 12.08 -4.98 -4.05
N VAL A 253 13.13 -5.79 -4.30
CA VAL A 253 13.01 -7.25 -4.24
C VAL A 253 12.74 -7.74 -2.82
N THR A 254 13.32 -7.08 -1.81
CA THR A 254 13.06 -7.37 -0.39
C THR A 254 11.63 -7.05 -0.02
N GLY A 255 11.11 -5.89 -0.46
CA GLY A 255 9.72 -5.50 -0.23
C GLY A 255 8.74 -6.43 -0.92
N SER A 256 8.99 -6.82 -2.18
CA SER A 256 8.15 -7.79 -2.89
C SER A 256 8.10 -9.14 -2.17
N GLN A 257 9.25 -9.65 -1.70
CA GLN A 257 9.28 -10.90 -0.94
C GLN A 257 8.58 -10.76 0.42
N THR A 258 8.73 -9.62 1.08
CA THR A 258 8.07 -9.32 2.35
C THR A 258 6.55 -9.27 2.17
N PHE A 259 6.07 -8.66 1.08
CA PHE A 259 4.66 -8.63 0.72
C PHE A 259 4.11 -10.03 0.51
N TYR A 260 4.82 -10.82 -0.31
CA TYR A 260 4.48 -12.21 -0.57
C TYR A 260 4.39 -13.03 0.72
N ASN A 261 5.41 -12.97 1.58
CA ASN A 261 5.40 -13.68 2.86
C ASN A 261 4.25 -13.23 3.77
N ALA A 262 3.95 -11.94 3.82
CA ALA A 262 2.83 -11.42 4.61
C ALA A 262 1.48 -11.90 4.08
N ARG A 263 1.31 -11.97 2.75
CA ARG A 263 0.09 -12.44 2.09
C ARG A 263 -0.12 -13.95 2.28
N HIS A 264 0.95 -14.73 2.21
CA HIS A 264 0.94 -16.18 2.44
C HIS A 264 1.04 -16.56 3.92
N SER A 265 0.90 -15.59 4.84
CA SER A 265 0.77 -15.91 6.26
C SER A 265 -0.64 -16.41 6.56
N ASN A 266 -0.76 -17.31 7.55
CA ASN A 266 -2.05 -17.88 8.00
C ASN A 266 -3.09 -16.83 8.46
N ILE A 267 -2.72 -15.56 8.50
CA ILE A 267 -3.59 -14.45 8.90
C ILE A 267 -4.69 -14.22 7.85
N LEU A 268 -4.39 -14.36 6.55
CA LEU A 268 -5.39 -14.23 5.49
C LEU A 268 -6.31 -15.45 5.36
N ASP A 269 -5.95 -16.57 5.98
CA ASP A 269 -6.80 -17.76 6.06
C ASP A 269 -7.81 -17.71 7.22
N ASN A 270 -7.75 -16.68 8.07
CA ASN A 270 -8.72 -16.51 9.14
C ASN A 270 -10.05 -16.00 8.57
N GLU A 271 -11.00 -16.90 8.35
CA GLU A 271 -12.34 -16.57 7.81
C GLU A 271 -13.12 -15.56 8.66
N GLY A 272 -12.85 -15.49 9.97
CA GLY A 272 -13.45 -14.49 10.86
C GLY A 272 -12.93 -13.07 10.61
N LEU A 273 -11.68 -12.93 10.18
CA LEU A 273 -11.07 -11.65 9.82
C LEU A 273 -11.30 -11.30 8.36
N PHE A 274 -11.20 -12.28 7.47
CA PHE A 274 -11.30 -12.11 6.03
C PHE A 274 -12.19 -13.22 5.44
N PRO A 275 -13.53 -13.04 5.43
CA PRO A 275 -14.43 -14.04 4.88
C PRO A 275 -14.16 -14.18 3.37
N LYS A 276 -13.79 -15.40 2.95
CA LYS A 276 -13.51 -15.75 1.55
C LYS A 276 -14.77 -15.69 0.68
N ILE A 277 -15.93 -15.95 1.29
CA ILE A 277 -17.25 -15.93 0.68
C ILE A 277 -18.15 -15.06 1.57
N GLY A 278 -18.90 -14.15 0.96
CA GLY A 278 -19.88 -13.31 1.65
C GLY A 278 -19.47 -11.84 1.82
N LYS A 279 -20.47 -11.03 2.15
CA LYS A 279 -20.33 -9.59 2.41
C LYS A 279 -19.83 -9.35 3.82
N LEU A 280 -19.17 -8.21 4.03
CA LEU A 280 -18.89 -7.69 5.37
C LEU A 280 -20.18 -7.61 6.20
N THR A 281 -20.07 -7.98 7.47
CA THR A 281 -21.20 -8.02 8.39
C THR A 281 -21.10 -6.90 9.41
N PHE A 282 -22.21 -6.22 9.69
CA PHE A 282 -22.26 -5.09 10.60
C PHE A 282 -22.97 -5.49 11.90
N PRO A 283 -22.50 -4.99 13.06
CA PRO A 283 -23.15 -5.27 14.33
C PRO A 283 -24.51 -4.59 14.38
N VAL A 284 -25.50 -5.28 14.95
CA VAL A 284 -26.87 -4.79 15.15
C VAL A 284 -27.11 -4.60 16.64
N HIS A 285 -27.86 -3.56 17.02
CA HIS A 285 -28.23 -3.35 18.41
C HIS A 285 -29.33 -4.32 18.89
N PRO A 286 -29.28 -4.76 20.17
CA PRO A 286 -28.23 -4.51 21.14
C PRO A 286 -26.95 -5.31 20.81
N PHE A 287 -25.78 -4.71 21.06
CA PHE A 287 -24.50 -5.38 20.80
C PHE A 287 -24.27 -6.54 21.76
N ASP A 288 -23.64 -7.59 21.24
CA ASP A 288 -23.24 -8.75 22.04
C ASP A 288 -22.26 -8.35 23.17
N PRO A 289 -22.39 -8.89 24.40
CA PRO A 289 -21.49 -8.56 25.51
C PRO A 289 -20.00 -8.79 25.21
N SER A 290 -19.66 -9.82 24.42
CA SER A 290 -18.28 -10.09 24.04
C SER A 290 -17.74 -9.01 23.09
N LEU A 291 -18.59 -8.48 22.19
CA LEU A 291 -18.25 -7.36 21.32
C LEU A 291 -18.01 -6.09 22.14
N CYS A 292 -18.91 -5.77 23.08
CA CYS A 292 -18.75 -4.64 23.99
C CYS A 292 -17.44 -4.72 24.79
N LYS A 293 -17.08 -5.92 25.26
CA LYS A 293 -15.80 -6.18 25.95
C LYS A 293 -14.58 -6.04 25.04
N ALA A 294 -14.73 -6.28 23.74
CA ALA A 294 -13.66 -6.03 22.77
C ALA A 294 -13.51 -4.53 22.50
N ILE A 295 -14.63 -3.83 22.27
CA ILE A 295 -14.69 -2.37 22.04
C ILE A 295 -14.08 -1.60 23.21
N SER A 296 -14.31 -2.02 24.46
CA SER A 296 -13.80 -1.34 25.66
C SER A 296 -12.28 -1.35 25.82
N LYS A 297 -11.56 -2.15 25.01
CA LYS A 297 -10.10 -2.23 24.99
C LYS A 297 -9.45 -1.37 23.91
N LEU A 298 -10.27 -0.73 23.06
CA LEU A 298 -9.82 0.14 21.96
C LEU A 298 -9.58 1.57 22.46
N PRO A 299 -8.82 2.41 21.71
CA PRO A 299 -8.74 3.83 21.99
C PRO A 299 -10.15 4.47 22.02
N PRO A 300 -10.44 5.43 22.91
CA PRO A 300 -11.79 5.96 23.09
C PRO A 300 -12.49 6.42 21.80
N GLY A 301 -11.81 7.18 20.95
CA GLY A 301 -12.37 7.67 19.68
C GLY A 301 -12.67 6.55 18.68
N ILE A 302 -11.90 5.45 18.73
CA ILE A 302 -12.16 4.24 17.95
C ILE A 302 -13.35 3.47 18.54
N SER A 303 -13.43 3.37 19.87
CA SER A 303 -14.57 2.74 20.55
C SER A 303 -15.88 3.42 20.19
N GLU A 304 -15.92 4.76 20.18
CA GLU A 304 -17.08 5.53 19.74
C GLU A 304 -17.48 5.22 18.29
N MET A 305 -16.49 5.14 17.39
CA MET A 305 -16.71 4.79 15.98
C MET A 305 -17.26 3.36 15.79
N CYS A 306 -16.82 2.42 16.62
CA CYS A 306 -17.40 1.07 16.67
C CYS A 306 -18.85 1.12 17.15
N LEU A 307 -19.12 1.90 18.21
CA LEU A 307 -20.44 1.97 18.83
C LEU A 307 -21.48 2.69 17.95
N SER A 308 -21.06 3.52 17.00
CA SER A 308 -21.96 4.16 16.04
C SER A 308 -22.47 3.21 14.94
N GLY A 309 -22.07 1.93 14.94
CA GLY A 309 -22.50 0.95 13.95
C GLY A 309 -21.96 1.20 12.53
N LEU A 310 -20.92 2.03 12.39
CA LEU A 310 -20.34 2.41 11.10
C LEU A 310 -19.29 1.42 10.59
N LEU A 311 -18.87 0.46 11.41
CA LEU A 311 -17.77 -0.45 11.11
C LEU A 311 -18.28 -1.89 11.10
N SER A 312 -17.86 -2.65 10.10
CA SER A 312 -18.06 -4.09 10.04
C SER A 312 -17.26 -4.84 11.10
N HIS A 313 -17.71 -6.05 11.45
CA HIS A 313 -17.02 -6.94 12.38
C HIS A 313 -15.57 -7.22 11.97
N GLN A 314 -15.31 -7.29 10.67
CA GLN A 314 -13.99 -7.56 10.12
C GLN A 314 -13.05 -6.36 10.31
N ILE A 315 -13.52 -5.14 10.04
CA ILE A 315 -12.74 -3.91 10.30
C ILE A 315 -12.52 -3.71 11.80
N MET A 316 -13.52 -4.00 12.64
CA MET A 316 -13.35 -3.98 14.10
C MET A 316 -12.29 -4.98 14.58
N SER A 317 -12.24 -6.17 13.96
CA SER A 317 -11.23 -7.19 14.25
C SER A 317 -9.82 -6.75 13.82
N LEU A 318 -9.69 -6.11 12.64
CA LEU A 318 -8.44 -5.50 12.17
C LEU A 318 -7.95 -4.43 13.16
N VAL A 319 -8.83 -3.53 13.59
CA VAL A 319 -8.55 -2.48 14.57
C VAL A 319 -8.10 -3.08 15.91
N GLY A 320 -8.79 -4.12 16.40
CA GLY A 320 -8.40 -4.82 17.63
C GLY A 320 -7.03 -5.49 17.52
N ARG A 321 -6.69 -6.02 16.34
CA ARG A 321 -5.37 -6.58 16.05
C ARG A 321 -4.28 -5.50 16.09
N ILE A 322 -4.47 -4.38 15.39
CA ILE A 322 -3.50 -3.27 15.36
C ILE A 322 -3.33 -2.68 16.76
N THR A 323 -4.41 -2.58 17.56
CA THR A 323 -4.35 -2.16 18.97
C THR A 323 -3.46 -3.07 19.82
N ARG A 324 -3.58 -4.39 19.64
CA ARG A 324 -2.75 -5.35 20.38
C ARG A 324 -1.30 -5.25 19.96
N TRP A 325 -1.04 -5.14 18.65
CA TRP A 325 0.30 -4.98 18.12
C TRP A 325 0.96 -3.68 18.61
N SER A 326 0.26 -2.55 18.59
CA SER A 326 0.82 -1.27 19.05
C SER A 326 1.13 -1.28 20.55
N ARG A 327 0.27 -1.90 21.37
CA ARG A 327 0.55 -2.09 22.80
C ARG A 327 1.81 -2.94 23.02
N ASN A 328 1.92 -4.07 22.32
CA ASN A 328 3.09 -4.94 22.41
C ASN A 328 4.39 -4.22 21.98
N MET A 329 4.31 -3.33 20.99
CA MET A 329 5.42 -2.48 20.57
C MET A 329 5.83 -1.52 21.70
N ILE A 330 4.88 -0.81 22.30
CA ILE A 330 5.13 0.12 23.40
C ILE A 330 5.74 -0.60 24.61
N GLU A 331 5.23 -1.79 24.96
CA GLU A 331 5.80 -2.62 26.02
C GLU A 331 7.25 -3.02 25.72
N ALA A 332 7.52 -3.54 24.51
CA ALA A 332 8.87 -3.92 24.11
C ALA A 332 9.86 -2.72 24.13
N PHE A 333 9.39 -1.53 23.78
CA PHE A 333 10.16 -0.29 23.92
C PHE A 333 10.49 0.03 25.37
N LYS A 334 9.52 -0.09 26.28
CA LYS A 334 9.74 0.15 27.73
C LYS A 334 10.70 -0.87 28.34
N GLU A 335 10.65 -2.11 27.86
CA GLU A 335 11.51 -3.21 28.30
C GLU A 335 12.91 -3.17 27.66
N ALA A 336 13.16 -2.27 26.69
CA ALA A 336 14.37 -2.24 25.87
C ALA A 336 14.68 -3.59 25.17
N ASP A 337 13.66 -4.39 24.88
CA ASP A 337 13.80 -5.70 24.22
C ASP A 337 14.01 -5.53 22.71
N MET A 338 15.28 -5.40 22.31
CA MET A 338 15.68 -5.19 20.91
C MET A 338 15.24 -6.33 19.99
N TYR A 339 15.22 -7.58 20.48
CA TYR A 339 14.83 -8.73 19.67
C TYR A 339 13.33 -8.71 19.37
N ARG A 340 12.51 -8.49 20.42
CA ARG A 340 11.06 -8.35 20.28
C ARG A 340 10.70 -7.14 19.44
N LEU A 341 11.41 -6.02 19.60
CA LEU A 341 11.25 -4.83 18.75
C LEU A 341 11.60 -5.11 17.30
N HIS A 342 12.70 -5.79 17.00
CA HIS A 342 13.04 -6.17 15.63
C HIS A 342 11.92 -7.02 15.00
N ARG A 343 11.44 -8.04 15.72
CA ARG A 343 10.34 -8.91 15.25
C ARG A 343 9.04 -8.14 15.03
N LEU A 344 8.66 -7.26 15.96
CA LEU A 344 7.41 -6.50 15.90
C LEU A 344 7.47 -5.31 14.94
N SER A 345 8.67 -4.77 14.67
CA SER A 345 8.89 -3.67 13.73
C SER A 345 8.54 -4.03 12.29
N THR A 346 8.55 -5.34 11.99
CA THR A 346 8.10 -5.86 10.69
C THR A 346 6.57 -5.83 10.65
N ASN A 347 6.03 -4.67 10.28
CA ASN A 347 4.59 -4.42 10.27
C ASN A 347 3.90 -4.86 8.96
N SER A 348 4.60 -5.66 8.14
CA SER A 348 4.13 -6.07 6.82
C SER A 348 2.78 -6.78 6.88
N ALA A 349 2.54 -7.60 7.89
CA ALA A 349 1.27 -8.32 8.04
C ALA A 349 0.05 -7.38 8.21
N ASN A 350 0.16 -6.34 9.05
CA ASN A 350 -0.97 -5.42 9.24
C ASN A 350 -1.15 -4.51 8.03
N VAL A 351 -0.05 -4.04 7.42
CA VAL A 351 -0.11 -3.23 6.19
C VAL A 351 -0.72 -4.03 5.03
N THR A 352 -0.31 -5.29 4.84
CA THR A 352 -0.88 -6.18 3.83
C THR A 352 -2.37 -6.40 4.09
N LEU A 353 -2.78 -6.70 5.33
CA LEU A 353 -4.19 -6.84 5.69
C LEU A 353 -5.01 -5.60 5.36
N CYS A 354 -4.53 -4.41 5.72
CA CYS A 354 -5.18 -3.16 5.36
C CYS A 354 -5.31 -3.01 3.84
N GLY A 355 -4.25 -3.37 3.08
CA GLY A 355 -4.28 -3.38 1.62
C GLY A 355 -5.38 -4.30 1.06
N GLU A 356 -5.51 -5.52 1.61
CA GLU A 356 -6.56 -6.47 1.21
C GLU A 356 -7.97 -5.91 1.46
N PHE A 357 -8.21 -5.23 2.59
CA PHE A 357 -9.49 -4.55 2.81
C PHE A 357 -9.74 -3.44 1.80
N LEU A 358 -8.75 -2.61 1.48
CA LEU A 358 -8.92 -1.57 0.46
C LEU A 358 -9.21 -2.13 -0.95
N HIS A 359 -8.97 -3.42 -1.17
CA HIS A 359 -9.25 -4.12 -2.42
C HIS A 359 -10.66 -4.69 -2.50
N ARG A 360 -11.38 -4.78 -1.38
CA ARG A 360 -12.76 -5.25 -1.35
C ARG A 360 -13.74 -4.17 -1.80
N GLU A 361 -14.72 -4.55 -2.61
CA GLU A 361 -15.77 -3.65 -3.11
C GLU A 361 -16.85 -3.34 -2.06
N ASP A 362 -17.00 -4.20 -1.06
CA ASP A 362 -18.02 -4.09 -0.01
C ASP A 362 -17.58 -3.27 1.21
N VAL A 363 -16.36 -2.73 1.21
CA VAL A 363 -15.87 -1.82 2.26
C VAL A 363 -16.42 -0.42 2.04
N SER A 364 -17.13 0.09 3.04
CA SER A 364 -17.73 1.44 2.98
C SER A 364 -16.68 2.54 2.88
N LEU A 365 -17.05 3.72 2.37
CA LEU A 365 -16.12 4.87 2.28
C LEU A 365 -15.49 5.23 3.64
N THR A 366 -16.28 5.20 4.71
CA THR A 366 -15.81 5.44 6.08
C THR A 366 -14.75 4.43 6.50
N GLU A 367 -14.98 3.14 6.24
CA GLU A 367 -14.00 2.09 6.53
C GLU A 367 -12.74 2.21 5.65
N GLN A 368 -12.87 2.58 4.38
CA GLN A 368 -11.71 2.82 3.52
C GLN A 368 -10.83 3.95 4.07
N LEU A 369 -11.43 5.06 4.49
CA LEU A 369 -10.73 6.19 5.10
C LEU A 369 -10.05 5.80 6.42
N LEU A 370 -10.73 5.02 7.26
CA LEU A 370 -10.15 4.45 8.47
C LEU A 370 -8.96 3.55 8.15
N VAL A 371 -9.09 2.64 7.18
CA VAL A 371 -8.01 1.73 6.78
C VAL A 371 -6.80 2.49 6.23
N LEU A 372 -7.01 3.58 5.48
CA LEU A 372 -5.92 4.46 5.05
C LEU A 372 -5.19 5.08 6.25
N ALA A 373 -5.90 5.57 7.27
CA ALA A 373 -5.29 6.09 8.50
C ALA A 373 -4.55 4.99 9.28
N LEU A 374 -5.08 3.77 9.32
CA LEU A 374 -4.42 2.63 9.95
C LEU A 374 -3.11 2.27 9.25
N ILE A 375 -3.05 2.29 7.91
CA ILE A 375 -1.80 2.11 7.14
C ILE A 375 -0.79 3.19 7.51
N CYS A 376 -1.23 4.45 7.61
CA CYS A 376 -0.36 5.57 7.98
C CYS A 376 0.21 5.43 9.39
N PHE A 377 -0.64 5.09 10.36
CA PHE A 377 -0.22 4.79 11.72
C PHE A 377 0.76 3.61 11.74
N CYS A 378 0.49 2.57 10.96
CA CYS A 378 1.36 1.42 10.79
C CYS A 378 2.76 1.82 10.27
N TYR A 379 2.86 2.74 9.30
CA TYR A 379 4.15 3.27 8.84
C TYR A 379 4.86 4.13 9.87
N SER A 380 4.12 4.86 10.71
CA SER A 380 4.73 5.72 11.73
C SER A 380 5.54 4.93 12.76
N LEU A 381 5.24 3.63 12.91
CA LEU A 381 5.90 2.70 13.83
C LEU A 381 6.81 1.68 13.11
N ASP A 382 6.84 1.65 11.78
CA ASP A 382 7.68 0.74 10.99
C ASP A 382 9.05 1.41 10.72
N ALA A 383 10.06 0.98 11.47
CA ALA A 383 11.43 1.43 11.29
C ALA A 383 12.10 0.86 10.03
N THR A 384 11.66 -0.31 9.56
CA THR A 384 12.27 -0.99 8.40
C THR A 384 11.81 -0.38 7.09
N ARG A 385 10.56 0.11 7.05
CA ARG A 385 9.89 0.64 5.86
C ARG A 385 9.96 -0.34 4.68
N ALA A 386 10.14 -1.63 4.94
CA ALA A 386 10.41 -2.64 3.91
C ALA A 386 9.27 -2.72 2.88
N MET A 387 8.05 -2.48 3.33
CA MET A 387 6.83 -2.50 2.55
C MET A 387 6.40 -1.14 2.02
N PHE A 388 7.06 -0.06 2.45
CA PHE A 388 6.58 1.30 2.24
C PHE A 388 6.46 1.63 0.75
N TRP A 389 7.45 1.29 -0.09
CA TRP A 389 7.43 1.68 -1.51
C TRP A 389 6.20 1.16 -2.28
N ILE A 390 5.87 -0.14 -2.12
CA ILE A 390 4.77 -0.79 -2.86
C ILE A 390 3.41 -0.31 -2.34
N THR A 391 3.27 -0.19 -1.02
CA THR A 391 2.00 0.17 -0.39
C THR A 391 1.74 1.68 -0.43
N ASN A 392 2.77 2.52 -0.38
CA ASN A 392 2.67 3.97 -0.57
C ASN A 392 2.17 4.30 -1.98
N ALA A 393 2.74 3.70 -3.03
CA ALA A 393 2.33 3.98 -4.40
C ALA A 393 0.82 3.73 -4.60
N TYR A 394 0.34 2.58 -4.14
CA TYR A 394 -1.09 2.24 -4.15
C TYR A 394 -1.92 3.22 -3.32
N LEU A 395 -1.46 3.57 -2.11
CA LEU A 395 -2.13 4.53 -1.24
C LEU A 395 -2.29 5.90 -1.92
N GLN A 396 -1.23 6.43 -2.55
CA GLN A 396 -1.30 7.71 -3.28
C GLN A 396 -2.33 7.66 -4.41
N ILE A 397 -2.37 6.55 -5.17
CA ILE A 397 -3.36 6.34 -6.23
C ILE A 397 -4.78 6.34 -5.66
N ARG A 398 -5.01 5.61 -4.54
CA ARG A 398 -6.32 5.54 -3.90
C ARG A 398 -6.76 6.90 -3.33
N CYS A 399 -5.86 7.61 -2.67
CA CYS A 399 -6.15 8.96 -2.18
C CYS A 399 -6.46 9.93 -3.32
N ARG A 400 -5.80 9.79 -4.48
CA ARG A 400 -6.11 10.59 -5.67
C ARG A 400 -7.53 10.36 -6.17
N HIS A 401 -8.01 9.11 -6.17
CA HIS A 401 -9.40 8.82 -6.46
C HIS A 401 -10.35 9.46 -5.44
N LEU A 402 -10.07 9.29 -4.15
CA LEU A 402 -10.90 9.82 -3.08
C LEU A 402 -10.94 11.35 -3.02
N ASN A 403 -9.90 12.06 -3.50
CA ASN A 403 -9.94 13.51 -3.66
C ASN A 403 -11.01 13.99 -4.64
N ASN A 404 -11.43 13.13 -5.57
CA ASN A 404 -12.52 13.41 -6.51
C ASN A 404 -13.87 12.90 -6.01
N SER A 405 -13.90 12.13 -4.92
CA SER A 405 -15.12 11.61 -4.32
C SER A 405 -15.79 12.65 -3.41
N HIS A 406 -17.12 12.61 -3.34
CA HIS A 406 -17.84 13.37 -2.33
C HIS A 406 -17.74 12.65 -0.97
N ILE A 407 -17.14 13.31 0.02
CA ILE A 407 -17.02 12.80 1.38
C ILE A 407 -17.89 13.67 2.27
N GLU A 408 -18.96 13.08 2.81
CA GLU A 408 -19.85 13.77 3.73
C GLU A 408 -19.26 13.75 5.15
N VAL A 409 -19.08 14.93 5.73
CA VAL A 409 -18.66 15.10 7.13
C VAL A 409 -19.84 15.64 7.93
N THR A 410 -20.37 14.80 8.81
CA THR A 410 -21.49 15.10 9.70
C THR A 410 -20.97 15.43 11.10
N ALA A 411 -21.85 15.91 11.98
CA ALA A 411 -21.47 16.16 13.37
C ALA A 411 -21.03 14.88 14.12
N SER A 412 -21.59 13.72 13.75
CA SER A 412 -21.17 12.43 14.34
C SER A 412 -19.87 11.91 13.75
N THR A 413 -19.48 12.37 12.55
CA THR A 413 -18.26 11.90 11.88
C THR A 413 -17.07 12.86 11.93
N GLU A 414 -17.30 14.10 12.34
CA GLU A 414 -16.30 15.16 12.35
C GLU A 414 -15.00 14.77 13.06
N SER A 415 -15.09 14.20 14.26
CA SER A 415 -13.91 13.85 15.08
C SER A 415 -13.02 12.80 14.42
N HIS A 416 -13.60 11.73 13.88
CA HIS A 416 -12.80 10.68 13.24
C HIS A 416 -12.27 11.11 11.87
N MET A 417 -13.02 11.90 11.11
CA MET A 417 -12.51 12.48 9.85
C MET A 417 -11.34 13.43 10.09
N ALA A 418 -11.38 14.20 11.19
CA ALA A 418 -10.28 15.05 11.60
C ALA A 418 -9.02 14.25 11.96
N TRP A 419 -9.17 13.15 12.71
CA TRP A 419 -8.05 12.26 13.03
C TRP A 419 -7.47 11.57 11.77
N ILE A 420 -8.33 11.06 10.88
CA ILE A 420 -7.90 10.47 9.60
C ILE A 420 -7.12 11.51 8.79
N GLY A 421 -7.67 12.72 8.67
CA GLY A 421 -7.05 13.81 7.94
C GLY A 421 -5.69 14.22 8.52
N ALA A 422 -5.61 14.41 9.84
CA ALA A 422 -4.36 14.74 10.53
C ALA A 422 -3.31 13.63 10.38
N THR A 423 -3.72 12.37 10.41
CA THR A 423 -2.81 11.22 10.23
C THR A 423 -2.22 11.20 8.81
N LEU A 424 -3.04 11.45 7.79
CA LEU A 424 -2.58 11.56 6.39
C LEU A 424 -1.61 12.73 6.21
N VAL A 425 -1.97 13.91 6.72
CA VAL A 425 -1.14 15.13 6.68
C VAL A 425 0.21 14.91 7.36
N ALA A 426 0.21 14.30 8.56
CA ALA A 426 1.43 13.99 9.28
C ALA A 426 2.33 13.03 8.48
N THR A 427 1.73 12.03 7.81
CA THR A 427 2.47 10.91 7.21
C THR A 427 3.10 11.23 5.86
N PHE A 428 2.50 12.09 5.03
CA PHE A 428 2.92 12.29 3.64
C PHE A 428 3.44 13.69 3.34
N GLU A 429 4.23 13.79 2.26
CA GLU A 429 4.80 15.05 1.76
C GLU A 429 3.73 16.06 1.35
N LEU A 430 4.10 17.34 1.33
CA LEU A 430 3.24 18.40 0.84
C LEU A 430 2.77 18.11 -0.59
N ASP A 431 1.53 18.48 -0.88
CA ASP A 431 0.87 18.37 -2.20
C ASP A 431 0.74 16.95 -2.76
N SER A 432 1.15 15.92 -2.01
CA SER A 432 0.85 14.54 -2.35
C SER A 432 -0.68 14.30 -2.34
N PRO A 433 -1.22 13.40 -3.16
CA PRO A 433 -2.64 13.07 -3.13
C PRO A 433 -3.17 12.72 -1.72
N ALA A 434 -2.39 11.97 -0.94
CA ALA A 434 -2.74 11.63 0.44
C ALA A 434 -2.74 12.85 1.36
N PHE A 435 -1.76 13.74 1.23
CA PHE A 435 -1.72 15.00 1.97
C PHE A 435 -2.92 15.89 1.65
N LEU A 436 -3.23 16.08 0.36
CA LEU A 436 -4.37 16.89 -0.10
C LEU A 436 -5.71 16.35 0.41
N LEU A 437 -5.87 15.02 0.41
CA LEU A 437 -7.03 14.37 1.00
C LEU A 437 -7.10 14.66 2.50
N GLY A 438 -5.96 14.54 3.19
CA GLY A 438 -5.87 14.84 4.61
C GLY A 438 -6.27 16.28 4.94
N VAL A 439 -5.76 17.26 4.18
CA VAL A 439 -6.12 18.68 4.32
C VAL A 439 -7.62 18.89 4.09
N SER A 440 -8.18 18.30 3.04
CA SER A 440 -9.60 18.37 2.73
C SER A 440 -10.46 17.86 3.90
N LEU A 441 -10.10 16.71 4.48
CA LEU A 441 -10.80 16.14 5.63
C LEU A 441 -10.67 17.00 6.89
N THR A 442 -9.49 17.56 7.16
CA THR A 442 -9.30 18.46 8.31
C THR A 442 -10.06 19.78 8.16
N ASN A 443 -10.16 20.30 6.93
CA ASN A 443 -10.84 21.56 6.63
C ASN A 443 -12.36 21.43 6.55
N ALA A 444 -12.89 20.21 6.43
CA ALA A 444 -14.33 19.97 6.46
C ALA A 444 -14.96 20.31 7.83
N ARG A 445 -14.15 20.51 8.88
CA ARG A 445 -14.61 21.00 10.18
C ARG A 445 -15.02 22.46 10.10
N LYS A 446 -16.21 22.78 10.64
CA LYS A 446 -16.72 24.17 10.68
C LYS A 446 -15.99 25.05 11.70
N LYS A 447 -15.34 24.47 12.72
CA LYS A 447 -14.63 25.22 13.77
C LYS A 447 -13.23 25.61 13.30
N SER A 448 -12.77 26.78 13.73
CA SER A 448 -11.39 27.24 13.48
C SER A 448 -10.39 26.17 13.92
N ILE A 449 -9.37 25.93 13.09
CA ILE A 449 -8.35 24.90 13.30
C ILE A 449 -7.46 25.30 14.48
N ASP A 450 -7.78 24.80 15.67
CA ASP A 450 -6.87 24.76 16.80
C ASP A 450 -6.05 23.46 16.71
N TRP A 451 -4.79 23.59 16.29
CA TRP A 451 -3.89 22.44 16.13
C TRP A 451 -3.60 21.71 17.44
N GLN A 452 -3.56 22.40 18.58
CA GLN A 452 -3.37 21.73 19.87
C GLN A 452 -4.62 20.94 20.26
N ALA A 453 -5.81 21.48 20.01
CA ALA A 453 -7.04 20.73 20.18
C ALA A 453 -7.13 19.54 19.22
N ASN A 454 -6.65 19.67 17.98
CA ASN A 454 -6.59 18.56 17.03
C ASN A 454 -5.63 17.45 17.49
N VAL A 455 -4.46 17.80 18.05
CA VAL A 455 -3.54 16.77 18.61
C VAL A 455 -4.21 16.04 19.78
N ARG A 456 -4.81 16.77 20.73
CA ARG A 456 -5.55 16.16 21.85
C ARG A 456 -6.71 15.28 21.39
N LEU A 457 -7.38 15.66 20.30
CA LEU A 457 -8.40 14.82 19.66
C LEU A 457 -7.76 13.54 19.09
N CYS A 458 -6.66 13.66 18.35
CA CYS A 458 -5.98 12.53 17.74
C CYS A 458 -5.45 11.52 18.77
N GLU A 459 -5.04 11.97 19.96
CA GLU A 459 -4.62 11.13 21.08
C GLU A 459 -5.73 10.19 21.60
N GLN A 460 -7.00 10.46 21.26
CA GLN A 460 -8.12 9.56 21.56
C GLN A 460 -8.21 8.37 20.58
N TYR A 461 -7.42 8.40 19.51
CA TYR A 461 -7.34 7.40 18.44
C TYR A 461 -5.94 6.76 18.40
N PHE A 462 -5.56 6.16 17.27
CA PHE A 462 -4.18 5.73 17.05
C PHE A 462 -3.29 6.93 16.73
N TRP A 463 -2.45 7.31 17.69
CA TRP A 463 -1.55 8.44 17.58
C TRP A 463 -0.26 8.19 18.37
N ASN A 464 0.84 8.82 17.95
CA ASN A 464 2.13 8.73 18.63
C ASN A 464 2.96 10.00 18.42
N ASP A 465 4.07 10.12 19.15
CA ASP A 465 4.94 11.29 19.12
C ASP A 465 5.55 11.56 17.74
N ALA A 466 5.82 10.50 16.96
CA ALA A 466 6.34 10.65 15.60
C ALA A 466 5.33 11.34 14.68
N LEU A 467 4.04 11.04 14.82
CA LEU A 467 2.97 11.74 14.10
C LEU A 467 2.82 13.18 14.58
N SER A 468 2.88 13.43 15.89
CA SER A 468 2.88 14.79 16.46
C SER A 468 4.01 15.65 15.87
N LEU A 469 5.24 15.14 15.87
CA LEU A 469 6.41 15.88 15.37
C LEU A 469 6.28 16.19 13.88
N LYS A 470 5.86 15.22 13.07
CA LYS A 470 5.67 15.41 11.63
C LYS A 470 4.52 16.38 11.32
N LEU A 471 3.44 16.34 12.09
CA LEU A 471 2.34 17.29 11.94
C LEU A 471 2.80 18.71 12.31
N ALA A 472 3.51 18.85 13.43
CA ALA A 472 4.03 20.13 13.90
C ALA A 472 4.92 20.82 12.86
N ALA A 473 5.78 20.05 12.18
CA ALA A 473 6.63 20.55 11.10
C ALA A 473 5.86 21.13 9.90
N LYS A 474 4.55 20.84 9.77
CA LYS A 474 3.68 21.28 8.67
C LYS A 474 2.67 22.36 9.08
N ILE A 475 2.56 22.70 10.37
CA ILE A 475 1.57 23.66 10.87
C ILE A 475 1.70 25.05 10.21
N GLU A 476 2.91 25.53 9.98
CA GLU A 476 3.12 26.84 9.32
C GLU A 476 2.54 26.89 7.91
N TYR A 477 2.70 25.80 7.16
CA TYR A 477 2.11 25.65 5.83
C TYR A 477 0.58 25.60 5.92
N LEU A 478 0.04 24.80 6.84
CA LEU A 478 -1.40 24.63 7.02
C LEU A 478 -2.10 25.91 7.51
N THR A 479 -1.39 26.80 8.19
CA THR A 479 -1.90 28.10 8.64
C THR A 479 -1.75 29.22 7.62
N GLY A 480 -1.20 28.91 6.42
CA GLY A 480 -0.94 29.90 5.37
C GLY A 480 0.12 30.93 5.74
N ARG A 481 0.89 30.69 6.81
CA ARG A 481 1.95 31.61 7.28
C ARG A 481 3.26 31.44 6.53
N ARG A 482 3.42 30.35 5.79
CA ARG A 482 4.57 30.08 4.94
C ARG A 482 4.11 30.12 3.48
N ALA A 483 4.70 31.02 2.69
CA ALA A 483 4.52 31.00 1.23
C ALA A 483 5.02 29.65 0.69
N PRO A 484 4.34 29.05 -0.31
CA PRO A 484 4.87 27.85 -0.97
C PRO A 484 6.27 28.16 -1.46
N ILE A 485 7.21 27.26 -1.14
CA ILE A 485 8.59 27.36 -1.65
C ILE A 485 8.46 27.16 -3.15
N GLU A 486 8.68 28.22 -3.94
CA GLU A 486 8.82 28.11 -5.39
C GLU A 486 10.03 27.20 -5.66
N THR A 487 9.76 25.97 -6.09
CA THR A 487 10.76 24.97 -6.51
C THR A 487 11.06 25.08 -7.98
#